data_AF-A0A8C8XC66-F1
#
_entry.id   AF-A0A8C8XC66-F1
#
_cell.length_a   1.000
_cell.length_b   1.000
_cell.length_c   1.000
_cell.angle_alpha   90.00
_cell.angle_beta   90.00
_cell.angle_gamma   90.00
#
_symmetry.space_group_name_H-M   'P 1'
#
loop_
_entity.id
_entity.type
_entity.pdbx_description
1 polymer ?
#
loop_
_entity_poly.entity_id
_entity_poly.type
_entity_poly.pdbx_seq_one_letter_code
_entity_poly.pdbx_strand_id
1 'polypeptide(L)'
;METVRHSEHTLKTALISENPRLVSQYEKLDAGERRLLNEAFKPDHDLFGPITLHSQSDWIISHPEAPQDFEQFFSDPYRKAPSPDKRSIYIQCIGSLGNTRIISEEYIKWLKGYCEAFFYGLTVKLLEPVPVSATRCSFRVNDNTQNLQIHAGHILKFLKKKKPEDAFCIVGITMIDLYPRDSWNFVFGQASLTDGVGIFSFARYGSDFYSSRYEGRVSKLQKGSSSDYAVFDNYYTPQVTSVLLLRSCKTLTHEIGHIFGLRHCQWLACLMQGSNHLEEADRRPLNLCPICLRKLQCAIGFNIRERYKALVRWIEDESDSPGVSTKRGREGTVDLPKPVDAFKEWKEWIIKCLAVVQK
;
A
#
# COMPACT_ATOMS: atom_id res chain seq x y z
N MET A 1 22.39 13.39 -8.65
CA MET A 1 20.96 13.53 -8.36
C MET A 1 20.35 14.27 -9.55
N GLU A 2 19.39 13.67 -10.21
CA GLU A 2 18.72 14.21 -11.41
C GLU A 2 17.25 14.46 -11.08
N THR A 3 16.62 15.44 -11.72
CA THR A 3 15.21 15.76 -11.50
C THR A 3 14.45 15.58 -12.80
N VAL A 4 13.46 14.68 -12.80
CA VAL A 4 12.56 14.49 -13.94
C VAL A 4 11.50 15.57 -13.91
N ARG A 5 11.56 16.49 -14.89
CA ARG A 5 10.59 17.59 -15.04
C ARG A 5 9.77 17.38 -16.30
N HIS A 6 8.48 17.68 -16.18
CA HIS A 6 7.54 17.70 -17.28
C HIS A 6 7.07 19.13 -17.49
N SER A 7 6.78 19.50 -18.74
CA SER A 7 6.21 20.82 -19.03
C SER A 7 4.81 20.94 -18.43
N GLU A 8 4.37 22.17 -18.15
CA GLU A 8 3.00 22.44 -17.69
C GLU A 8 1.97 21.87 -18.69
N HIS A 9 2.22 22.04 -20.00
CA HIS A 9 1.35 21.50 -21.04
C HIS A 9 1.27 19.96 -20.96
N THR A 10 2.41 19.27 -20.82
CA THR A 10 2.46 17.82 -20.66
C THR A 10 1.67 17.36 -19.43
N LEU A 11 1.83 18.03 -18.29
CA LEU A 11 1.10 17.69 -17.06
C LEU A 11 -0.40 17.98 -17.21
N LYS A 12 -0.78 19.06 -17.89
CA LYS A 12 -2.19 19.36 -18.22
C LYS A 12 -2.80 18.28 -19.07
N THR A 13 -2.14 17.86 -20.15
CA THR A 13 -2.62 16.76 -20.99
C THR A 13 -2.70 15.46 -20.18
N ALA A 14 -1.69 15.15 -19.37
CA ALA A 14 -1.66 13.93 -18.56
C ALA A 14 -2.75 13.88 -17.48
N LEU A 15 -3.06 15.02 -16.85
CA LEU A 15 -4.07 15.14 -15.81
C LEU A 15 -5.47 15.28 -16.41
N ILE A 16 -5.65 16.14 -17.41
CA ILE A 16 -6.94 16.61 -17.93
C ILE A 16 -7.46 15.76 -19.09
N SER A 17 -6.55 15.33 -19.98
CA SER A 17 -6.78 14.81 -21.33
C SER A 17 -7.23 15.89 -22.35
N GLU A 18 -7.00 15.62 -23.63
CA GLU A 18 -7.49 16.41 -24.78
C GLU A 18 -8.88 15.94 -25.25
N ASN A 19 -9.35 14.80 -24.74
CA ASN A 19 -10.65 14.24 -25.05
C ASN A 19 -11.77 15.10 -24.46
N PRO A 20 -12.68 15.67 -25.27
CA PRO A 20 -13.72 16.59 -24.78
C PRO A 20 -14.60 16.01 -23.67
N ARG A 21 -14.83 14.69 -23.69
CA ARG A 21 -15.59 14.00 -22.64
C ARG A 21 -14.86 14.04 -21.31
N LEU A 22 -13.55 13.81 -21.31
CA LEU A 22 -12.73 13.76 -20.10
C LEU A 22 -12.43 15.16 -19.56
N VAL A 23 -12.32 16.15 -20.44
CA VAL A 23 -12.29 17.58 -20.09
C VAL A 23 -13.57 17.97 -19.37
N SER A 24 -14.74 17.68 -19.96
CA SER A 24 -16.04 18.00 -19.34
C SER A 24 -16.24 17.28 -18.00
N GLN A 25 -15.75 16.04 -17.86
CA GLN A 25 -15.75 15.35 -16.57
C GLN A 25 -14.88 16.05 -15.53
N TYR A 26 -13.70 16.55 -15.92
CA TYR A 26 -12.82 17.30 -15.03
C TYR A 26 -13.46 18.60 -14.57
N GLU A 27 -14.07 19.35 -15.48
CA GLU A 27 -14.72 20.63 -15.20
C GLU A 27 -15.90 20.54 -14.22
N LYS A 28 -16.55 19.37 -14.16
CA LYS A 28 -17.63 19.07 -13.21
C LYS A 28 -17.16 18.77 -11.80
N LEU A 29 -15.86 18.57 -11.57
CA LEU A 29 -15.31 18.41 -10.23
C LEU A 29 -15.52 19.71 -9.42
N ASP A 30 -15.62 19.55 -8.10
CA ASP A 30 -15.71 20.68 -7.19
C ASP A 30 -14.56 21.68 -7.43
N ALA A 31 -14.85 22.97 -7.28
CA ALA A 31 -13.88 24.01 -7.59
C ALA A 31 -12.63 23.91 -6.70
N GLY A 32 -12.78 23.50 -5.44
CA GLY A 32 -11.66 23.28 -4.50
C GLY A 32 -10.84 22.06 -4.88
N GLU A 33 -11.49 20.98 -5.31
CA GLU A 33 -10.80 19.80 -5.83
C GLU A 33 -9.98 20.13 -7.09
N ARG A 34 -10.57 20.86 -8.05
CA ARG A 34 -9.85 21.32 -9.24
C ARG A 34 -8.68 22.22 -8.89
N ARG A 35 -8.84 23.14 -7.94
CA ARG A 35 -7.74 23.99 -7.45
C ARG A 35 -6.57 23.14 -6.96
N LEU A 36 -6.84 22.17 -6.09
CA LEU A 36 -5.80 21.27 -5.57
C LEU A 36 -5.14 20.44 -6.67
N LEU A 37 -5.92 19.86 -7.59
CA LEU A 37 -5.37 19.04 -8.67
C LEU A 37 -4.49 19.87 -9.62
N ASN A 38 -4.87 21.12 -9.89
CA ASN A 38 -4.10 22.06 -10.70
C ASN A 38 -2.79 22.52 -10.04
N GLU A 39 -2.56 22.25 -8.75
CA GLU A 39 -1.24 22.47 -8.12
C GLU A 39 -0.15 21.63 -8.80
N ALA A 40 -0.48 20.57 -9.54
CA ALA A 40 0.46 19.84 -10.40
C ALA A 40 1.19 20.74 -11.41
N PHE A 41 0.58 21.85 -11.82
CA PHE A 41 1.09 22.71 -12.90
C PHE A 41 2.04 23.78 -12.40
N LYS A 42 2.23 23.89 -11.08
CA LYS A 42 3.06 24.93 -10.47
C LYS A 42 4.45 24.36 -10.17
N PRO A 43 5.49 24.75 -10.94
CA PRO A 43 6.83 24.16 -10.82
C PRO A 43 7.52 24.44 -9.46
N ASP A 44 7.07 25.46 -8.73
CA ASP A 44 7.71 25.96 -7.49
C ASP A 44 6.85 25.76 -6.23
N HIS A 45 5.80 24.94 -6.28
CA HIS A 45 4.87 24.79 -5.16
C HIS A 45 5.11 23.50 -4.35
N ASP A 46 5.17 23.63 -3.02
CA ASP A 46 5.56 22.59 -2.05
C ASP A 46 4.67 21.33 -2.00
N LEU A 47 3.57 21.27 -2.76
CA LEU A 47 2.59 20.18 -2.63
C LEU A 47 2.89 19.00 -3.55
N PHE A 48 3.20 19.24 -4.82
CA PHE A 48 3.39 18.18 -5.80
C PHE A 48 4.67 18.44 -6.60
N GLY A 49 5.78 17.94 -6.09
CA GLY A 49 7.10 18.13 -6.68
C GLY A 49 7.43 17.17 -7.83
N PRO A 50 8.48 17.50 -8.61
CA PRO A 50 9.03 16.60 -9.61
C PRO A 50 9.64 15.34 -8.98
N ILE A 51 9.95 14.35 -9.81
CA ILE A 51 10.63 13.13 -9.35
C ILE A 51 12.13 13.40 -9.22
N THR A 52 12.70 13.03 -8.08
CA THR A 52 14.15 13.11 -7.83
C THR A 52 14.78 11.73 -7.94
N LEU A 53 15.71 11.57 -8.88
CA LEU A 53 16.51 10.37 -9.09
C LEU A 53 17.87 10.52 -8.42
N HIS A 54 18.30 9.50 -7.69
CA HIS A 54 19.54 9.50 -6.93
C HIS A 54 20.63 8.65 -7.57
N SER A 55 20.27 7.61 -8.31
CA SER A 55 21.21 6.66 -8.91
C SER A 55 20.71 6.07 -10.23
N GLN A 56 21.62 5.47 -11.02
CA GLN A 56 21.26 4.71 -12.21
C GLN A 56 20.49 3.40 -11.89
N SER A 57 20.52 2.97 -10.63
CA SER A 57 19.75 1.80 -10.17
C SER A 57 18.31 2.15 -9.75
N ASP A 58 17.94 3.43 -9.73
CA ASP A 58 16.56 3.84 -9.45
C ASP A 58 15.61 3.25 -10.52
N TRP A 59 14.37 2.95 -10.13
CA TRP A 59 13.43 2.16 -10.94
C TRP A 59 13.19 2.76 -12.32
N ILE A 60 12.96 4.07 -12.41
CA ILE A 60 12.63 4.75 -13.67
C ILE A 60 13.74 4.58 -14.73
N ILE A 61 15.01 4.58 -14.31
CA ILE A 61 16.14 4.40 -15.21
C ILE A 61 16.35 2.92 -15.52
N SER A 62 16.33 2.07 -14.49
CA SER A 62 16.67 0.65 -14.60
C SER A 62 15.58 -0.21 -15.24
N HIS A 63 14.32 0.24 -15.16
CA HIS A 63 13.13 -0.45 -15.69
C HIS A 63 12.28 0.54 -16.50
N PRO A 64 12.69 0.88 -17.75
CA PRO A 64 11.94 1.81 -18.57
C PRO A 64 10.50 1.32 -18.83
N GLU A 65 9.53 2.10 -18.39
CA GLU A 65 8.10 1.84 -18.55
C GLU A 65 7.47 3.06 -19.25
N ALA A 66 6.35 2.89 -19.95
CA ALA A 66 5.61 4.05 -20.46
C ALA A 66 4.81 4.70 -19.31
N PRO A 67 4.77 6.05 -19.22
CA PRO A 67 3.89 6.71 -18.27
C PRO A 67 2.42 6.40 -18.61
N GLN A 68 1.58 6.35 -17.60
CA GLN A 68 0.13 6.24 -17.77
C GLN A 68 -0.51 7.59 -17.46
N ASP A 69 -1.14 8.25 -18.41
CA ASP A 69 -1.97 9.44 -18.17
C ASP A 69 -3.40 9.07 -17.69
N PHE A 70 -4.25 10.06 -17.46
CA PHE A 70 -5.64 9.84 -17.06
C PHE A 70 -6.49 9.17 -18.16
N GLU A 71 -6.31 9.53 -19.44
CA GLU A 71 -7.10 8.98 -20.54
C GLU A 71 -6.79 7.52 -20.82
N GLN A 72 -5.50 7.17 -20.83
CA GLN A 72 -5.02 5.80 -20.93
C GLN A 72 -5.55 4.95 -19.78
N PHE A 73 -5.55 5.47 -18.55
CA PHE A 73 -6.17 4.78 -17.42
C PHE A 73 -7.67 4.61 -17.62
N PHE A 74 -8.38 5.69 -17.98
CA PHE A 74 -9.83 5.68 -18.10
C PHE A 74 -10.33 4.71 -19.18
N SER A 75 -9.59 4.63 -20.29
CA SER A 75 -9.91 3.83 -21.47
C SER A 75 -9.36 2.40 -21.40
N ASP A 76 -8.57 2.05 -20.37
CA ASP A 76 -8.02 0.71 -20.22
C ASP A 76 -9.15 -0.30 -19.94
N PRO A 77 -9.41 -1.29 -20.82
CA PRO A 77 -10.47 -2.27 -20.64
C PRO A 77 -10.21 -3.20 -19.44
N TYR A 78 -8.98 -3.27 -18.95
CA TYR A 78 -8.60 -4.06 -17.78
C TYR A 78 -8.70 -3.27 -16.47
N ARG A 79 -9.01 -1.96 -16.52
CA ARG A 79 -9.26 -1.15 -15.32
C ARG A 79 -10.38 -1.77 -14.48
N LYS A 80 -10.16 -1.90 -13.18
CA LYS A 80 -11.17 -2.35 -12.23
C LYS A 80 -11.68 -1.16 -11.42
N ALA A 81 -13.00 -1.06 -11.30
CA ALA A 81 -13.67 -0.14 -10.41
C ALA A 81 -14.62 -0.93 -9.49
N PRO A 82 -14.75 -0.56 -8.21
CA PRO A 82 -15.77 -1.09 -7.32
C PRO A 82 -17.17 -0.94 -7.92
N SER A 83 -17.99 -1.98 -7.83
CA SER A 83 -19.41 -1.93 -8.19
C SER A 83 -20.27 -1.83 -6.92
N PRO A 84 -21.56 -1.48 -6.99
CA PRO A 84 -22.44 -1.48 -5.81
C PRO A 84 -22.37 -2.78 -4.99
N ASP A 85 -22.24 -3.93 -5.65
CA ASP A 85 -22.14 -5.25 -5.00
C ASP A 85 -20.72 -5.63 -4.58
N LYS A 86 -19.69 -4.97 -5.12
CA LYS A 86 -18.27 -5.27 -4.85
C LYS A 86 -17.54 -4.03 -4.36
N ARG A 87 -17.78 -3.68 -3.09
CA ARG A 87 -17.26 -2.47 -2.41
C ARG A 87 -16.37 -2.75 -1.21
N SER A 88 -16.08 -4.02 -0.93
CA SER A 88 -15.27 -4.41 0.22
C SER A 88 -13.82 -4.72 -0.19
N ILE A 89 -12.85 -4.19 0.55
CA ILE A 89 -11.45 -4.65 0.53
C ILE A 89 -11.27 -5.59 1.70
N TYR A 90 -10.86 -6.82 1.44
CA TYR A 90 -10.57 -7.80 2.48
C TYR A 90 -9.08 -7.91 2.75
N ILE A 91 -8.69 -7.96 4.02
CA ILE A 91 -7.31 -8.21 4.44
C ILE A 91 -7.23 -9.58 5.12
N GLN A 92 -6.38 -10.45 4.59
CA GLN A 92 -6.08 -11.77 5.13
C GLN A 92 -4.67 -11.78 5.74
N CYS A 93 -4.58 -11.93 7.05
CA CYS A 93 -3.27 -12.09 7.70
C CYS A 93 -2.76 -13.52 7.54
N ILE A 94 -1.49 -13.69 7.17
CA ILE A 94 -0.85 -15.00 6.99
C ILE A 94 0.41 -15.07 7.87
N GLY A 95 0.36 -15.93 8.88
CA GLY A 95 1.35 -15.97 9.97
C GLY A 95 1.15 -14.86 11.00
N SER A 96 2.10 -14.73 11.93
CA SER A 96 2.09 -13.63 12.91
C SER A 96 2.58 -12.33 12.29
N LEU A 97 2.00 -11.19 12.70
CA LEU A 97 2.43 -9.85 12.26
C LEU A 97 3.15 -9.03 13.33
N GLY A 98 3.12 -9.48 14.57
CA GLY A 98 3.79 -8.87 15.70
C GLY A 98 4.35 -9.94 16.64
N ASN A 99 5.28 -9.51 17.50
CA ASN A 99 5.96 -10.39 18.46
C ASN A 99 5.05 -10.94 19.55
N THR A 100 3.87 -10.34 19.74
CA THR A 100 2.80 -10.85 20.59
C THR A 100 1.48 -10.82 19.83
N ARG A 101 0.51 -11.58 20.33
CA ARG A 101 -0.85 -11.58 19.79
C ARG A 101 -1.51 -10.20 19.88
N ILE A 102 -1.37 -9.51 21.01
CA ILE A 102 -1.94 -8.17 21.23
C ILE A 102 -1.35 -7.17 20.23
N ILE A 103 -0.02 -7.17 20.06
CA ILE A 103 0.66 -6.29 19.09
C ILE A 103 0.22 -6.59 17.66
N SER A 104 0.06 -7.87 17.31
CA SER A 104 -0.46 -8.26 15.99
C SER A 104 -1.87 -7.71 15.76
N GLU A 105 -2.78 -7.87 16.73
CA GLU A 105 -4.16 -7.42 16.63
C GLU A 105 -4.26 -5.89 16.47
N GLU A 106 -3.51 -5.12 17.27
CA GLU A 106 -3.48 -3.65 17.16
C GLU A 106 -2.87 -3.18 15.84
N TYR A 107 -1.76 -3.78 15.43
CA TYR A 107 -1.11 -3.43 14.16
C TYR A 107 -2.03 -3.67 12.95
N ILE A 108 -2.78 -4.77 12.95
CA ILE A 108 -3.78 -5.06 11.91
C ILE A 108 -4.91 -4.02 11.92
N LYS A 109 -5.39 -3.60 13.10
CA LYS A 109 -6.41 -2.55 13.21
C LYS A 109 -5.91 -1.22 12.65
N TRP A 110 -4.66 -0.85 12.91
CA TRP A 110 -4.07 0.36 12.35
C TRP A 110 -3.98 0.29 10.82
N LEU A 111 -3.51 -0.83 10.25
CA LEU A 111 -3.47 -1.05 8.81
C LEU A 111 -4.87 -1.00 8.17
N LYS A 112 -5.87 -1.64 8.80
CA LYS A 112 -7.28 -1.58 8.38
C LYS A 112 -7.76 -0.13 8.30
N GLY A 113 -7.60 0.63 9.40
CA GLY A 113 -8.06 2.01 9.47
C GLY A 113 -7.38 2.90 8.43
N TYR A 114 -6.07 2.71 8.21
CA TYR A 114 -5.33 3.46 7.20
C TYR A 114 -5.86 3.14 5.79
N CYS A 115 -6.01 1.86 5.49
CA CYS A 115 -6.53 1.38 4.22
C CYS A 115 -7.92 1.96 3.93
N GLU A 116 -8.80 1.99 4.94
CA GLU A 116 -10.16 2.52 4.83
C GLU A 116 -10.18 4.04 4.62
N ALA A 117 -9.33 4.77 5.33
CA ALA A 117 -9.15 6.21 5.11
C ALA A 117 -8.55 6.51 3.72
N PHE A 118 -7.60 5.69 3.25
CA PHE A 118 -6.91 5.91 1.98
C PHE A 118 -7.80 5.57 0.78
N PHE A 119 -8.59 4.51 0.86
CA PHE A 119 -9.58 4.12 -0.15
C PHE A 119 -11.00 4.57 0.26
N TYR A 120 -11.09 5.81 0.72
CA TYR A 120 -12.32 6.41 1.27
C TYR A 120 -13.54 6.13 0.40
N GLY A 121 -14.63 5.67 1.03
CA GLY A 121 -15.86 5.23 0.35
C GLY A 121 -15.95 3.71 0.14
N LEU A 122 -14.88 2.96 0.38
CA LEU A 122 -14.89 1.50 0.46
C LEU A 122 -14.87 1.01 1.90
N THR A 123 -15.40 -0.18 2.13
CA THR A 123 -15.34 -0.84 3.45
C THR A 123 -14.12 -1.75 3.50
N VAL A 124 -13.34 -1.66 4.57
CA VAL A 124 -12.22 -2.60 4.79
C VAL A 124 -12.62 -3.61 5.84
N LYS A 125 -12.50 -4.90 5.52
CA LYS A 125 -12.86 -6.03 6.39
C LYS A 125 -11.65 -6.91 6.66
N LEU A 126 -11.50 -7.35 7.90
CA LEU A 126 -10.47 -8.30 8.29
C LEU A 126 -11.04 -9.70 8.21
N LEU A 127 -10.26 -10.63 7.65
CA LEU A 127 -10.52 -12.07 7.78
C LEU A 127 -9.74 -12.62 8.96
N GLU A 128 -10.21 -13.73 9.50
CA GLU A 128 -9.50 -14.47 10.55
C GLU A 128 -8.06 -14.78 10.11
N PRO A 129 -7.04 -14.45 10.93
CA PRO A 129 -5.65 -14.79 10.62
C PRO A 129 -5.50 -16.29 10.37
N VAL A 130 -4.68 -16.66 9.38
CA VAL A 130 -4.41 -18.06 9.07
C VAL A 130 -2.92 -18.38 9.25
N PRO A 131 -2.58 -19.59 9.73
CA PRO A 131 -1.20 -20.04 9.73
C PRO A 131 -0.70 -20.29 8.30
N VAL A 132 0.62 -20.27 8.10
CA VAL A 132 1.22 -20.51 6.77
C VAL A 132 0.82 -21.88 6.21
N SER A 133 0.70 -22.90 7.06
CA SER A 133 0.27 -24.26 6.70
C SER A 133 -1.10 -24.31 6.01
N ALA A 134 -2.04 -23.43 6.41
CA ALA A 134 -3.38 -23.37 5.82
C ALA A 134 -3.35 -22.96 4.34
N THR A 135 -2.31 -22.24 3.93
CA THR A 135 -2.14 -21.77 2.55
C THR A 135 -1.59 -22.87 1.62
N ARG A 136 -0.93 -23.88 2.21
CA ARG A 136 -0.20 -24.94 1.48
C ARG A 136 0.81 -24.38 0.46
N CYS A 137 1.37 -23.20 0.72
CA CYS A 137 2.36 -22.59 -0.16
C CYS A 137 3.70 -23.31 -0.06
N SER A 138 4.45 -23.30 -1.16
CA SER A 138 5.85 -23.70 -1.12
C SER A 138 6.64 -22.64 -0.35
N PHE A 139 7.71 -23.07 0.30
CA PHE A 139 8.63 -22.19 0.99
C PHE A 139 10.07 -22.66 0.82
N ARG A 140 11.02 -21.75 1.05
CA ARG A 140 12.46 -22.02 0.97
C ARG A 140 13.21 -21.18 1.99
N VAL A 141 14.48 -21.52 2.22
CA VAL A 141 15.44 -20.61 2.85
C VAL A 141 16.18 -19.89 1.72
N ASN A 142 16.25 -18.57 1.79
CA ASN A 142 16.97 -17.76 0.82
C ASN A 142 18.49 -17.89 1.04
N ASP A 143 19.26 -18.23 0.02
CA ASP A 143 20.70 -18.48 0.18
C ASP A 143 21.49 -17.22 0.61
N ASN A 144 21.05 -16.03 0.22
CA ASN A 144 21.75 -14.78 0.53
C ASN A 144 21.46 -14.28 1.96
N THR A 145 20.19 -14.36 2.38
CA THR A 145 19.75 -13.82 3.68
C THR A 145 19.64 -14.88 4.77
N GLN A 146 19.55 -16.16 4.41
CA GLN A 146 19.23 -17.28 5.29
C GLN A 146 17.84 -17.15 5.97
N ASN A 147 16.96 -16.32 5.41
CA ASN A 147 15.60 -16.11 5.90
C ASN A 147 14.61 -17.03 5.17
N LEU A 148 13.50 -17.37 5.82
CA LEU A 148 12.40 -18.09 5.18
C LEU A 148 11.70 -17.20 4.17
N GLN A 149 11.35 -17.79 3.02
CA GLN A 149 10.52 -17.16 2.01
C GLN A 149 9.35 -18.08 1.66
N ILE A 150 8.15 -17.51 1.50
CA ILE A 150 6.96 -18.23 1.01
C ILE A 150 6.64 -17.82 -0.43
N HIS A 151 6.11 -18.76 -1.21
CA HIS A 151 5.88 -18.57 -2.63
C HIS A 151 4.63 -17.70 -2.88
N ALA A 152 4.81 -16.48 -3.36
CA ALA A 152 3.74 -15.50 -3.56
C ALA A 152 2.61 -16.03 -4.47
N GLY A 153 2.96 -16.65 -5.60
CA GLY A 153 1.97 -17.25 -6.51
C GLY A 153 1.09 -18.34 -5.90
N HIS A 154 1.57 -19.13 -4.92
CA HIS A 154 0.75 -20.13 -4.23
C HIS A 154 -0.22 -19.47 -3.26
N ILE A 155 0.21 -18.41 -2.58
CA ILE A 155 -0.65 -17.58 -1.73
C ILE A 155 -1.76 -16.91 -2.55
N LEU A 156 -1.45 -16.36 -3.72
CA LEU A 156 -2.47 -15.77 -4.60
C LEU A 156 -3.56 -16.78 -5.00
N LYS A 157 -3.18 -18.04 -5.29
CA LYS A 157 -4.15 -19.11 -5.57
C LYS A 157 -5.02 -19.42 -4.35
N PHE A 158 -4.46 -19.40 -3.14
CA PHE A 158 -5.21 -19.55 -1.90
C PHE A 158 -6.19 -18.40 -1.68
N LEU A 159 -5.74 -17.15 -1.82
CA LEU A 159 -6.58 -15.95 -1.65
C LEU A 159 -7.71 -15.89 -2.66
N LYS A 160 -7.46 -16.29 -3.92
CA LYS A 160 -8.50 -16.37 -4.95
C LYS A 160 -9.66 -17.30 -4.55
N LYS A 161 -9.35 -18.44 -3.89
CA LYS A 161 -10.36 -19.37 -3.38
C LYS A 161 -11.09 -18.86 -2.14
N LYS A 162 -10.47 -17.95 -1.39
CA LYS A 162 -11.02 -17.35 -0.16
C LYS A 162 -11.71 -16.01 -0.39
N LYS A 163 -11.62 -15.44 -1.60
CA LYS A 163 -12.19 -14.13 -1.95
C LYS A 163 -13.71 -14.14 -1.73
N PRO A 164 -14.23 -13.31 -0.81
CA PRO A 164 -15.68 -13.17 -0.62
C PRO A 164 -16.37 -12.60 -1.86
N GLU A 165 -17.67 -12.89 -2.02
CA GLU A 165 -18.44 -12.49 -3.21
C GLU A 165 -18.57 -10.96 -3.36
N ASP A 166 -18.72 -10.25 -2.23
CA ASP A 166 -18.81 -8.79 -2.15
C ASP A 166 -17.44 -8.08 -2.19
N ALA A 167 -16.35 -8.85 -2.33
CA ALA A 167 -15.01 -8.31 -2.36
C ALA A 167 -14.73 -7.65 -3.72
N PHE A 168 -14.40 -6.36 -3.67
CA PHE A 168 -13.65 -5.73 -4.75
C PHE A 168 -12.31 -6.46 -4.91
N CYS A 169 -11.56 -6.57 -3.81
CA CYS A 169 -10.33 -7.33 -3.73
C CYS A 169 -10.11 -7.98 -2.37
N ILE A 170 -9.23 -8.98 -2.36
CA ILE A 170 -8.67 -9.57 -1.13
C ILE A 170 -7.15 -9.46 -1.21
N VAL A 171 -6.53 -8.92 -0.17
CA VAL A 171 -5.07 -8.82 -0.06
C VAL A 171 -4.59 -9.59 1.14
N GLY A 172 -3.56 -10.40 0.94
CA GLY A 172 -2.82 -11.04 2.00
C GLY A 172 -1.71 -10.12 2.52
N ILE A 173 -1.48 -10.15 3.82
CA ILE A 173 -0.33 -9.48 4.45
C ILE A 173 0.44 -10.47 5.33
N THR A 174 1.76 -10.36 5.34
CA THR A 174 2.66 -11.25 6.11
C THR A 174 3.95 -10.54 6.54
N MET A 175 4.57 -11.01 7.62
CA MET A 175 5.95 -10.64 8.02
C MET A 175 7.00 -11.62 7.50
N ILE A 176 6.60 -12.58 6.66
CA ILE A 176 7.49 -13.56 6.04
C ILE A 176 7.87 -13.09 4.65
N ASP A 177 9.12 -13.23 4.26
CA ASP A 177 9.62 -12.76 2.97
C ASP A 177 8.97 -13.54 1.80
N LEU A 178 8.88 -12.92 0.62
CA LEU A 178 8.17 -13.47 -0.54
C LEU A 178 9.12 -13.72 -1.70
N TYR A 179 8.85 -14.78 -2.46
CA TYR A 179 9.50 -15.01 -3.76
C TYR A 179 8.47 -15.38 -4.84
N PRO A 180 8.65 -14.95 -6.10
CA PRO A 180 7.66 -15.16 -7.16
C PRO A 180 7.89 -16.45 -7.96
N ARG A 181 9.15 -16.91 -8.07
CA ARG A 181 9.61 -18.11 -8.77
C ARG A 181 11.02 -18.48 -8.32
N ASP A 182 11.44 -19.72 -8.54
CA ASP A 182 12.70 -20.24 -7.99
C ASP A 182 13.94 -19.45 -8.42
N SER A 183 13.95 -18.92 -9.65
CA SER A 183 15.07 -18.13 -10.20
C SER A 183 15.14 -16.67 -9.72
N TRP A 184 14.17 -16.20 -8.94
CA TRP A 184 14.12 -14.81 -8.47
C TRP A 184 14.51 -14.70 -7.00
N ASN A 185 15.17 -13.60 -6.60
CA ASN A 185 15.61 -13.40 -5.22
C ASN A 185 14.44 -13.16 -4.26
N PHE A 186 13.61 -12.14 -4.51
CA PHE A 186 12.44 -11.82 -3.69
C PHE A 186 11.49 -10.86 -4.43
N VAL A 187 10.32 -10.62 -3.84
CA VAL A 187 9.43 -9.50 -4.16
C VAL A 187 8.88 -8.90 -2.86
N PHE A 188 8.57 -7.61 -2.83
CA PHE A 188 7.82 -7.01 -1.71
C PHE A 188 6.34 -7.41 -1.77
N GLY A 189 5.83 -7.67 -2.97
CA GLY A 189 4.44 -8.00 -3.20
C GLY A 189 4.22 -8.65 -4.57
N GLN A 190 3.07 -9.28 -4.72
CA GLN A 190 2.58 -9.73 -6.02
C GLN A 190 1.06 -9.60 -6.05
N ALA A 191 0.50 -9.17 -7.18
CA ALA A 191 -0.95 -9.07 -7.37
C ALA A 191 -1.41 -9.66 -8.71
N SER A 192 -2.65 -10.15 -8.74
CA SER A 192 -3.40 -10.48 -9.94
C SER A 192 -4.53 -9.48 -10.09
N LEU A 193 -4.40 -8.57 -11.05
CA LEU A 193 -5.37 -7.49 -11.30
C LEU A 193 -6.71 -8.04 -11.81
N THR A 194 -6.64 -9.12 -12.61
CA THR A 194 -7.83 -9.78 -13.18
C THR A 194 -8.65 -10.46 -12.10
N ASP A 195 -7.99 -11.11 -11.14
CA ASP A 195 -8.65 -11.83 -10.04
C ASP A 195 -8.95 -10.92 -8.84
N GLY A 196 -8.34 -9.74 -8.77
CA GLY A 196 -8.44 -8.82 -7.62
C GLY A 196 -7.89 -9.46 -6.35
N VAL A 197 -6.70 -10.07 -6.44
CA VAL A 197 -5.99 -10.66 -5.32
C VAL A 197 -4.56 -10.11 -5.23
N GLY A 198 -4.04 -9.92 -4.02
CA GLY A 198 -2.65 -9.49 -3.79
C GLY A 198 -2.05 -10.14 -2.56
N ILE A 199 -0.73 -10.22 -2.47
CA ILE A 199 0.00 -10.64 -1.27
C ILE A 199 1.20 -9.74 -1.08
N PHE A 200 1.38 -9.19 0.12
CA PHE A 200 2.43 -8.24 0.46
C PHE A 200 3.17 -8.68 1.71
N SER A 201 4.48 -8.48 1.70
CA SER A 201 5.34 -8.78 2.84
C SER A 201 5.96 -7.51 3.40
N PHE A 202 5.94 -7.39 4.71
CA PHE A 202 6.65 -6.33 5.41
C PHE A 202 7.98 -6.81 6.01
N ALA A 203 8.40 -8.06 5.74
CA ALA A 203 9.60 -8.67 6.30
C ALA A 203 10.85 -7.79 6.11
N ARG A 204 11.02 -7.29 4.88
CA ARG A 204 12.18 -6.49 4.45
C ARG A 204 12.17 -5.05 4.96
N TYR A 205 11.13 -4.62 5.66
CA TYR A 205 11.03 -3.30 6.28
C TYR A 205 11.47 -3.28 7.74
N GLY A 206 11.71 -4.45 8.36
CA GLY A 206 12.34 -4.56 9.66
C GLY A 206 13.76 -3.98 9.63
N SER A 207 14.08 -3.12 10.60
CA SER A 207 15.39 -2.44 10.69
C SER A 207 16.57 -3.40 10.80
N ASP A 208 16.31 -4.61 11.26
CA ASP A 208 17.27 -5.67 11.50
C ASP A 208 17.32 -6.73 10.40
N PHE A 209 16.45 -6.68 9.37
CA PHE A 209 16.30 -7.76 8.38
C PHE A 209 17.61 -8.13 7.67
N TYR A 210 18.42 -7.14 7.32
CA TYR A 210 19.72 -7.34 6.66
C TYR A 210 20.90 -7.50 7.64
N SER A 211 20.64 -7.41 8.95
CA SER A 211 21.66 -7.56 9.98
C SER A 211 22.17 -9.01 10.04
N SER A 212 23.47 -9.17 10.29
CA SER A 212 24.06 -10.49 10.62
C SER A 212 23.45 -11.10 11.88
N ARG A 213 22.82 -10.28 12.73
CA ARG A 213 22.16 -10.67 13.98
C ARG A 213 20.64 -10.82 13.84
N TYR A 214 20.09 -10.84 12.62
CA TYR A 214 18.65 -11.06 12.42
C TYR A 214 18.24 -12.40 13.04
N GLU A 215 17.37 -12.36 14.05
CA GLU A 215 16.97 -13.53 14.83
C GLU A 215 16.15 -14.54 14.01
N GLY A 216 15.48 -14.08 12.94
CA GLY A 216 14.71 -14.93 12.03
C GLY A 216 15.52 -15.77 11.04
N ARG A 217 16.86 -15.76 11.12
CA ARG A 217 17.73 -16.59 10.26
C ARG A 217 17.60 -18.06 10.64
N VAL A 218 17.39 -18.91 9.63
CA VAL A 218 17.29 -20.36 9.82
C VAL A 218 18.61 -21.02 9.42
N SER A 219 19.20 -21.80 10.32
CA SER A 219 20.38 -22.63 10.04
C SER A 219 19.97 -23.83 9.16
N LYS A 220 20.01 -23.67 7.83
CA LYS A 220 19.78 -24.70 6.78
C LYS A 220 18.68 -25.75 7.11
N LEU A 221 17.51 -25.62 6.47
CA LEU A 221 16.48 -26.67 6.44
C LEU A 221 17.11 -28.05 6.10
N GLN A 222 16.84 -29.08 6.90
CA GLN A 222 17.22 -30.44 6.53
C GLN A 222 16.50 -30.83 5.23
N LYS A 223 17.27 -31.30 4.23
CA LYS A 223 16.74 -31.75 2.93
C LYS A 223 15.76 -32.90 3.16
N GLY A 224 14.47 -32.58 3.15
CA GLY A 224 13.36 -33.52 3.38
C GLY A 224 12.09 -32.88 3.96
N SER A 225 12.17 -31.67 4.53
CA SER A 225 11.07 -31.05 5.28
C SER A 225 10.24 -30.01 4.50
N SER A 226 10.22 -30.02 3.16
CA SER A 226 9.53 -28.98 2.36
C SER A 226 8.01 -28.93 2.56
N SER A 227 7.44 -29.87 3.31
CA SER A 227 6.04 -29.94 3.73
C SER A 227 5.83 -29.75 5.24
N ASP A 228 6.90 -29.57 6.01
CA ASP A 228 6.82 -29.35 7.45
C ASP A 228 6.76 -27.85 7.77
N TYR A 229 5.55 -27.38 8.06
CA TYR A 229 5.29 -25.98 8.39
C TYR A 229 5.67 -25.63 9.83
N ALA A 230 6.14 -26.58 10.65
CA ALA A 230 6.61 -26.29 12.00
C ALA A 230 7.80 -25.31 12.01
N VAL A 231 8.49 -25.14 10.89
CA VAL A 231 9.53 -24.11 10.72
C VAL A 231 9.01 -22.67 10.86
N PHE A 232 7.69 -22.48 10.74
CA PHE A 232 7.04 -21.18 10.98
C PHE A 232 6.51 -21.02 12.41
N ASP A 233 6.60 -22.07 13.24
CA ASP A 233 6.24 -21.98 14.64
C ASP A 233 7.27 -21.08 15.34
N ASN A 234 6.78 -20.07 16.07
CA ASN A 234 7.61 -19.03 16.69
C ASN A 234 8.49 -18.24 15.70
N TYR A 235 8.03 -18.08 14.45
CA TYR A 235 8.71 -17.23 13.46
C TYR A 235 8.98 -15.83 14.03
N TYR A 236 10.22 -15.37 13.92
CA TYR A 236 10.62 -14.05 14.41
C TYR A 236 9.90 -12.93 13.65
N THR A 237 9.20 -12.08 14.41
CA THR A 237 8.58 -10.86 13.89
C THR A 237 9.18 -9.65 14.60
N PRO A 238 9.67 -8.64 13.86
CA PRO A 238 10.26 -7.45 14.45
C PRO A 238 9.22 -6.63 15.22
N GLN A 239 9.70 -5.77 16.13
CA GLN A 239 8.85 -4.83 16.85
C GLN A 239 8.16 -3.86 15.88
N VAL A 240 6.89 -3.55 16.16
CA VAL A 240 6.13 -2.56 15.40
C VAL A 240 6.57 -1.15 15.80
N THR A 241 7.31 -0.48 14.90
CA THR A 241 7.76 0.91 15.03
C THR A 241 6.93 1.83 14.12
N SER A 242 7.04 3.15 14.32
CA SER A 242 6.35 4.14 13.47
C SER A 242 6.81 4.07 12.01
N VAL A 243 8.10 3.81 11.79
CA VAL A 243 8.68 3.61 10.47
C VAL A 243 8.17 2.32 9.81
N LEU A 244 8.07 1.21 10.56
CA LEU A 244 7.51 -0.04 10.03
C LEU A 244 6.04 0.16 9.65
N LEU A 245 5.24 0.82 10.50
CA LEU A 245 3.85 1.13 10.20
C LEU A 245 3.73 2.00 8.93
N LEU A 246 4.55 3.05 8.81
CA LEU A 246 4.58 3.91 7.62
C LEU A 246 4.89 3.12 6.33
N ARG A 247 5.95 2.31 6.34
CA ARG A 247 6.34 1.49 5.19
C ARG A 247 5.26 0.47 4.82
N SER A 248 4.57 -0.06 5.81
CA SER A 248 3.51 -1.06 5.63
C SER A 248 2.25 -0.43 5.03
N CYS A 249 1.83 0.73 5.55
CA CYS A 249 0.76 1.54 4.99
C CYS A 249 1.04 1.93 3.52
N LYS A 250 2.27 2.37 3.25
CA LYS A 250 2.75 2.73 1.90
C LYS A 250 2.66 1.55 0.94
N THR A 251 3.19 0.40 1.34
CA THR A 251 3.19 -0.81 0.51
C THR A 251 1.77 -1.32 0.27
N LEU A 252 0.96 -1.42 1.34
CA LEU A 252 -0.42 -1.86 1.25
C LEU A 252 -1.21 -1.03 0.24
N THR A 253 -1.08 0.30 0.30
CA THR A 253 -1.83 1.22 -0.56
C THR A 253 -1.29 1.33 -1.97
N HIS A 254 0.04 1.24 -2.16
CA HIS A 254 0.67 1.16 -3.48
C HIS A 254 0.12 -0.06 -4.24
N GLU A 255 0.16 -1.22 -3.60
CA GLU A 255 -0.17 -2.47 -4.26
C GLU A 255 -1.67 -2.64 -4.50
N ILE A 256 -2.53 -2.21 -3.56
CA ILE A 256 -3.96 -2.12 -3.81
C ILE A 256 -4.23 -1.13 -4.96
N GLY A 257 -3.45 -0.05 -5.07
CA GLY A 257 -3.51 0.89 -6.19
C GLY A 257 -3.38 0.20 -7.55
N HIS A 258 -2.49 -0.79 -7.68
CA HIS A 258 -2.39 -1.59 -8.90
C HIS A 258 -3.67 -2.34 -9.24
N ILE A 259 -4.41 -2.84 -8.23
CA ILE A 259 -5.70 -3.54 -8.43
C ILE A 259 -6.74 -2.65 -9.10
N PHE A 260 -6.71 -1.33 -8.86
CA PHE A 260 -7.55 -0.36 -9.58
C PHE A 260 -7.08 -0.09 -11.02
N GLY A 261 -5.93 -0.62 -11.44
CA GLY A 261 -5.33 -0.40 -12.75
C GLY A 261 -4.34 0.77 -12.81
N LEU A 262 -3.92 1.32 -11.67
CA LEU A 262 -2.86 2.33 -11.63
C LEU A 262 -1.53 1.66 -11.96
N ARG A 263 -0.81 2.15 -12.99
CA ARG A 263 0.57 1.74 -13.27
C ARG A 263 1.56 2.54 -12.43
N HIS A 264 2.84 2.18 -12.52
CA HIS A 264 3.88 3.00 -11.91
C HIS A 264 3.82 4.45 -12.40
N CYS A 265 3.85 5.39 -11.47
CA CYS A 265 3.77 6.82 -11.77
C CYS A 265 5.15 7.34 -12.19
N GLN A 266 5.18 8.09 -13.29
CA GLN A 266 6.39 8.75 -13.80
C GLN A 266 6.21 10.27 -13.99
N TRP A 267 5.09 10.82 -13.54
CA TRP A 267 4.74 12.23 -13.75
C TRP A 267 5.30 13.16 -12.67
N LEU A 268 5.11 12.79 -11.40
CA LEU A 268 5.45 13.61 -10.23
C LEU A 268 5.78 12.67 -9.06
N ALA A 269 6.38 13.21 -8.01
CA ALA A 269 6.59 12.47 -6.77
C ALA A 269 5.25 11.89 -6.27
N CYS A 270 5.19 10.57 -6.12
CA CYS A 270 3.94 9.83 -5.96
C CYS A 270 4.18 8.48 -5.28
N LEU A 271 3.24 8.09 -4.42
CA LEU A 271 3.15 6.76 -3.84
C LEU A 271 3.26 5.65 -4.91
N MET A 272 2.67 5.86 -6.07
CA MET A 272 2.62 4.87 -7.15
C MET A 272 3.92 4.80 -7.97
N GLN A 273 4.99 5.53 -7.65
CA GLN A 273 6.28 5.32 -8.33
C GLN A 273 6.79 3.89 -8.05
N GLY A 274 7.42 3.24 -9.03
CA GLY A 274 8.13 1.98 -8.79
C GLY A 274 9.34 2.19 -7.87
N SER A 275 9.89 1.10 -7.33
CA SER A 275 11.12 1.14 -6.52
C SER A 275 11.90 -0.14 -6.67
N ASN A 276 13.20 -0.01 -6.93
CA ASN A 276 14.12 -1.14 -7.10
C ASN A 276 14.74 -1.58 -5.76
N HIS A 277 14.86 -0.68 -4.78
CA HIS A 277 15.45 -0.96 -3.47
C HIS A 277 14.80 -0.15 -2.35
N LEU A 278 15.13 -0.49 -1.08
CA LEU A 278 14.45 0.04 0.10
C LEU A 278 14.63 1.55 0.26
N GLU A 279 15.83 2.07 0.01
CA GLU A 279 16.13 3.49 0.17
C GLU A 279 15.34 4.32 -0.85
N GLU A 280 15.21 3.84 -2.09
CA GLU A 280 14.31 4.45 -3.07
C GLU A 280 12.85 4.34 -2.61
N ALA A 281 12.45 3.17 -2.11
CA ALA A 281 11.12 2.95 -1.59
C ALA A 281 10.77 3.94 -0.48
N ASP A 282 11.69 4.26 0.43
CA ASP A 282 11.51 5.20 1.55
C ASP A 282 11.41 6.66 1.08
N ARG A 283 12.24 7.08 0.12
CA ARG A 283 12.23 8.46 -0.40
C ARG A 283 10.92 8.87 -1.09
N ARG A 284 10.16 7.90 -1.63
CA ARG A 284 8.84 8.16 -2.22
C ARG A 284 7.90 8.83 -1.19
N PRO A 285 6.91 9.63 -1.58
CA PRO A 285 5.94 10.13 -0.63
C PRO A 285 4.84 9.09 -0.31
N LEU A 286 4.02 9.37 0.70
CA LEU A 286 2.77 8.64 0.99
C LEU A 286 1.57 9.13 0.15
N ASN A 287 1.68 10.29 -0.51
CA ASN A 287 0.59 10.86 -1.28
C ASN A 287 0.55 10.38 -2.73
N LEU A 288 -0.64 10.37 -3.31
CA LEU A 288 -0.81 10.29 -4.76
C LEU A 288 -0.55 11.67 -5.34
N CYS A 289 0.15 11.75 -6.48
CA CYS A 289 0.19 12.97 -7.27
C CYS A 289 -1.20 13.25 -7.89
N PRO A 290 -1.48 14.46 -8.41
CA PRO A 290 -2.81 14.80 -8.91
C PRO A 290 -3.32 13.88 -10.02
N ILE A 291 -2.42 13.38 -10.88
CA ILE A 291 -2.77 12.41 -11.93
C ILE A 291 -3.29 11.11 -11.31
N CYS A 292 -2.51 10.50 -10.40
CA CYS A 292 -2.93 9.25 -9.74
C CYS A 292 -4.11 9.45 -8.77
N LEU A 293 -4.21 10.62 -8.13
CA LEU A 293 -5.35 10.97 -7.28
C LEU A 293 -6.63 11.06 -8.11
N ARG A 294 -6.60 11.72 -9.27
CA ARG A 294 -7.73 11.78 -10.20
C ARG A 294 -8.13 10.39 -10.70
N LYS A 295 -7.17 9.53 -11.03
CA LYS A 295 -7.44 8.13 -11.43
C LYS A 295 -8.19 7.37 -10.34
N LEU A 296 -7.70 7.44 -9.10
CA LEU A 296 -8.32 6.75 -7.97
C LEU A 296 -9.70 7.35 -7.63
N GLN A 297 -9.81 8.68 -7.65
CA GLN A 297 -11.08 9.40 -7.46
C GLN A 297 -12.11 8.97 -8.52
N CYS A 298 -11.71 8.85 -9.78
CA CYS A 298 -12.58 8.38 -10.86
C CYS A 298 -13.03 6.92 -10.66
N ALA A 299 -12.19 6.07 -10.08
CA ALA A 299 -12.53 4.68 -9.82
C ALA A 299 -13.49 4.49 -8.64
N ILE A 300 -13.31 5.27 -7.56
CA ILE A 300 -14.06 5.08 -6.30
C ILE A 300 -15.22 6.09 -6.15
N GLY A 301 -15.04 7.32 -6.62
CA GLY A 301 -16.01 8.40 -6.51
C GLY A 301 -15.98 9.17 -5.18
N PHE A 302 -14.85 9.18 -4.47
CA PHE A 302 -14.73 9.94 -3.22
C PHE A 302 -14.60 11.45 -3.44
N ASN A 303 -14.96 12.22 -2.41
CA ASN A 303 -14.56 13.61 -2.29
C ASN A 303 -13.15 13.70 -1.66
N ILE A 304 -12.24 14.45 -2.31
CA ILE A 304 -10.83 14.56 -1.91
C ILE A 304 -10.70 15.19 -0.52
N ARG A 305 -11.51 16.20 -0.19
CA ARG A 305 -11.51 16.86 1.12
C ARG A 305 -11.83 15.86 2.23
N GLU A 306 -12.91 15.09 2.05
CA GLU A 306 -13.35 14.13 3.07
C GLU A 306 -12.37 12.96 3.23
N ARG A 307 -11.77 12.50 2.13
CA ARG A 307 -10.67 11.53 2.16
C ARG A 307 -9.47 12.04 2.96
N TYR A 308 -9.03 13.28 2.71
CA TYR A 308 -7.90 13.87 3.43
C TYR A 308 -8.20 14.11 4.91
N LYS A 309 -9.42 14.53 5.27
CA LYS A 309 -9.85 14.56 6.68
C LYS A 309 -9.86 13.18 7.33
N ALA A 310 -10.27 12.13 6.63
CA ALA A 310 -10.23 10.76 7.14
C ALA A 310 -8.79 10.30 7.42
N LEU A 311 -7.83 10.66 6.56
CA LEU A 311 -6.41 10.36 6.77
C LEU A 311 -5.84 11.12 7.98
N VAL A 312 -6.16 12.41 8.14
CA VAL A 312 -5.73 13.19 9.31
C VAL A 312 -6.30 12.61 10.60
N ARG A 313 -7.62 12.30 10.63
CA ARG A 313 -8.26 11.63 11.76
C ARG A 313 -7.58 10.31 12.09
N TRP A 314 -7.31 9.47 11.08
CA TRP A 314 -6.58 8.23 11.32
C TRP A 314 -5.19 8.46 11.93
N ILE A 315 -4.48 9.56 11.63
CA ILE A 315 -3.19 9.85 12.29
C ILE A 315 -3.40 10.31 13.74
N GLU A 316 -4.42 11.14 13.99
CA GLU A 316 -4.71 11.77 15.28
C GLU A 316 -5.44 10.87 16.28
N ASP A 317 -6.23 9.91 15.80
CA ASP A 317 -7.04 9.05 16.66
C ASP A 317 -6.13 8.21 17.57
N GLU A 318 -6.05 8.56 18.85
CA GLU A 318 -5.55 7.67 19.89
C GLU A 318 -6.64 6.62 20.14
N SER A 319 -6.66 5.56 19.33
CA SER A 319 -7.43 4.30 19.54
C SER A 319 -8.87 4.39 20.08
N ASP A 320 -9.60 5.50 19.93
CA ASP A 320 -11.00 5.59 20.34
C ASP A 320 -11.93 5.27 19.17
N SER A 321 -12.42 4.04 19.16
CA SER A 321 -13.54 3.64 18.30
C SER A 321 -14.83 4.32 18.80
N PRO A 322 -15.53 5.16 18.00
CA PRO A 322 -16.80 5.71 18.40
C PRO A 322 -17.90 4.69 18.15
N GLY A 323 -18.49 4.18 19.23
CA GLY A 323 -19.82 3.55 19.21
C GLY A 323 -19.85 2.10 19.67
N VAL A 324 -19.86 1.86 20.98
CA VAL A 324 -20.90 1.11 21.73
C VAL A 324 -20.65 1.42 23.22
N SER A 325 -21.55 2.18 23.84
CA SER A 325 -21.59 2.28 25.31
C SER A 325 -22.13 0.97 25.89
N THR A 326 -21.26 0.00 26.09
CA THR A 326 -21.54 -1.13 26.99
C THR A 326 -20.50 -1.11 28.09
N LYS A 327 -21.00 -0.94 29.33
CA LYS A 327 -20.27 -1.04 30.58
C LYS A 327 -19.24 -2.19 30.49
N ARG A 328 -17.95 -1.87 30.33
CA ARG A 328 -16.87 -2.87 30.38
C ARG A 328 -16.57 -3.18 31.84
N GLY A 329 -16.92 -4.40 32.24
CA GLY A 329 -16.31 -5.06 33.39
C GLY A 329 -14.80 -5.22 33.16
N ARG A 330 -14.06 -5.21 34.27
CA ARG A 330 -12.61 -5.42 34.36
C ARG A 330 -12.14 -6.64 33.57
N GLU A 331 -11.47 -6.40 32.45
CA GLU A 331 -10.38 -7.24 31.91
C GLU A 331 -9.49 -6.31 31.07
N GLY A 332 -8.21 -6.23 31.44
CA GLY A 332 -7.29 -5.19 30.98
C GLY A 332 -6.97 -5.31 29.49
N THR A 333 -7.60 -4.46 28.66
CA THR A 333 -7.11 -4.18 27.31
C THR A 333 -5.90 -3.26 27.44
N VAL A 334 -4.70 -3.80 27.17
CA VAL A 334 -3.49 -3.00 26.99
C VAL A 334 -3.67 -2.24 25.68
N ASP A 335 -4.09 -0.98 25.77
CA ASP A 335 -4.20 -0.11 24.61
C ASP A 335 -2.79 0.38 24.26
N LEU A 336 -2.23 -0.14 23.16
CA LEU A 336 -0.91 0.25 22.72
C LEU A 336 -1.04 1.55 21.91
N PRO A 337 -0.26 2.59 22.21
CA PRO A 337 -0.34 3.83 21.45
C PRO A 337 0.09 3.56 20.00
N LYS A 338 -0.72 4.04 19.05
CA LYS A 338 -0.41 3.92 17.63
C LYS A 338 0.85 4.73 17.30
N PRO A 339 1.93 4.11 16.78
CA PRO A 339 3.20 4.79 16.59
C PRO A 339 3.18 5.64 15.32
N VAL A 340 2.80 6.91 15.43
CA VAL A 340 2.59 7.81 14.28
C VAL A 340 3.69 8.84 14.04
N ASP A 341 4.81 8.81 14.77
CA ASP A 341 5.88 9.81 14.65
C ASP A 341 6.38 10.00 13.21
N ALA A 342 6.55 8.90 12.48
CA ALA A 342 6.99 8.91 11.08
C ALA A 342 5.97 9.55 10.12
N PHE A 343 4.73 9.78 10.54
CA PHE A 343 3.66 10.37 9.72
C PHE A 343 3.56 11.89 9.86
N LYS A 344 4.37 12.53 10.73
CA LYS A 344 4.26 13.96 11.05
C LYS A 344 4.33 14.86 9.80
N GLU A 345 5.37 14.71 8.98
CA GLU A 345 5.55 15.51 7.76
C GLU A 345 4.39 15.30 6.78
N TRP A 346 3.90 14.06 6.68
CA TRP A 346 2.78 13.74 5.81
C TRP A 346 1.46 14.33 6.33
N LYS A 347 1.22 14.34 7.64
CA LYS A 347 0.08 15.02 8.26
C LYS A 347 0.09 16.51 7.92
N GLU A 348 1.24 17.17 8.09
CA GLU A 348 1.41 18.58 7.75
C GLU A 348 1.15 18.84 6.26
N TRP A 349 1.63 17.96 5.39
CA TRP A 349 1.35 18.01 3.95
C TRP A 349 -0.15 17.88 3.63
N ILE A 350 -0.87 16.97 4.29
CA ILE A 350 -2.33 16.82 4.10
C ILE A 350 -3.05 18.10 4.56
N ILE A 351 -2.65 18.71 5.68
CA ILE A 351 -3.23 19.97 6.17
C ILE A 351 -3.05 21.10 5.15
N LYS A 352 -1.86 21.22 4.55
CA LYS A 352 -1.62 22.21 3.47
C LYS A 352 -2.56 21.94 2.27
N CYS A 353 -2.75 20.69 1.87
CA CYS A 353 -3.69 20.34 0.80
C CYS A 353 -5.14 20.70 1.16
N LEU A 354 -5.56 20.43 2.39
CA LEU A 354 -6.90 20.78 2.88
C LEU A 354 -7.14 22.29 2.84
N ALA A 355 -6.12 23.10 3.13
CA ALA A 355 -6.21 24.56 3.00
C ALA A 355 -6.44 25.00 1.54
N VAL A 356 -5.80 24.35 0.56
CA VAL A 356 -6.01 24.64 -0.86
C VAL A 356 -7.43 24.30 -1.33
N VAL A 357 -7.98 23.17 -0.86
CA VAL A 357 -9.34 22.74 -1.22
C VAL A 357 -10.42 23.64 -0.59
N GLN A 358 -10.11 24.30 0.52
CA GLN A 358 -11.06 25.12 1.28
C GLN A 358 -11.09 26.60 0.91
N LYS A 359 -9.98 27.16 0.42
CA LYS A 359 -10.00 28.41 -0.37
C LYS A 359 -10.90 28.19 -1.56
#